data_AF-A0A5J6UB16-F1
#
_entry.id   AF-A0A5J6UB16-F1
#
_cell.length_a   1.000
_cell.length_b   1.000
_cell.length_c   1.000
_cell.angle_alpha   90.00
_cell.angle_beta   90.00
_cell.angle_gamma   90.00
#
_symmetry.space_group_name_H-M   'P 1'
#
loop_
_entity.id
_entity.type
_entity.pdbx_description
1 polymer ?
#
loop_
_entity_poly.entity_id
_entity_poly.type
_entity_poly.pdbx_seq_one_letter_code
_entity_poly.pdbx_strand_id
1 'polypeptide(L)'
;MATTATDYRWINDYPGLTEAYCVTLVRGVSVQQFLQGMRAEPEESIPGYSAFEDRTWEVWGEHDGDHYLIGATSVPGDEGEWVLGLEVNGFLGTVNQLVAPLSHDTRLVSHFCNVNAVDRFLWYDDGTLRTSFEPLFPTQRATPDPDGLVGLMEEVGFDLREGDEHDFSMLTEAAFALAERLTGVRVTPDVLDDATFATGLVPWSAVRNS
;
A
#
# COMPACT_ATOMS: atom_id res chain seq x y z
N MET A 1 -8.55 3.72 -22.15
CA MET A 1 -9.00 2.47 -21.52
C MET A 1 -8.87 2.66 -20.02
N ALA A 2 -9.72 2.04 -19.22
CA ALA A 2 -9.58 2.12 -17.77
C ALA A 2 -8.43 1.20 -17.31
N THR A 3 -7.73 1.60 -16.25
CA THR A 3 -6.59 0.85 -15.70
C THR A 3 -7.01 -0.52 -15.18
N THR A 4 -6.17 -1.51 -15.42
CA THR A 4 -6.34 -2.93 -15.05
C THR A 4 -5.05 -3.52 -14.51
N ALA A 5 -5.11 -4.72 -13.94
CA ALA A 5 -3.95 -5.48 -13.49
C ALA A 5 -2.89 -5.68 -14.60
N THR A 6 -3.29 -5.73 -15.87
CA THR A 6 -2.32 -5.87 -16.98
C THR A 6 -1.37 -4.66 -17.08
N ASP A 7 -1.83 -3.46 -16.71
CA ASP A 7 -1.03 -2.23 -16.73
C ASP A 7 0.07 -2.23 -15.65
N TYR A 8 -0.03 -3.13 -14.67
CA TYR A 8 0.87 -3.25 -13.52
C TYR A 8 1.81 -4.45 -13.59
N ARG A 9 1.87 -5.17 -14.72
CA ARG A 9 2.75 -6.34 -14.91
C ARG A 9 4.24 -6.07 -14.67
N TRP A 10 4.67 -4.81 -14.80
CA TRP A 10 6.02 -4.37 -14.51
C TRP A 10 6.44 -4.67 -13.06
N ILE A 11 5.48 -4.85 -12.12
CA ILE A 11 5.77 -5.23 -10.73
C ILE A 11 6.60 -6.52 -10.66
N ASN A 12 6.44 -7.42 -11.63
CA ASN A 12 7.22 -8.66 -11.70
C ASN A 12 8.74 -8.43 -11.91
N ASP A 13 9.13 -7.22 -12.32
CA ASP A 13 10.52 -6.82 -12.45
C ASP A 13 11.09 -6.25 -11.12
N TYR A 14 10.27 -6.14 -10.07
CA TYR A 14 10.60 -5.59 -8.74
C TYR A 14 10.36 -6.67 -7.65
N PRO A 15 11.37 -7.51 -7.34
CA PRO A 15 11.21 -8.65 -6.43
C PRO A 15 10.61 -8.29 -5.07
N GLY A 16 11.05 -7.20 -4.42
CA GLY A 16 10.48 -6.75 -3.15
C GLY A 16 8.98 -6.50 -3.21
N LEU A 17 8.45 -5.99 -4.32
CA LEU A 17 7.01 -5.78 -4.51
C LEU A 17 6.23 -7.08 -4.80
N THR A 18 6.90 -8.13 -5.26
CA THR A 18 6.29 -9.46 -5.46
C THR A 18 6.36 -10.35 -4.22
N GLU A 19 7.37 -10.15 -3.37
CA GLU A 19 7.61 -10.99 -2.21
C GLU A 19 6.87 -10.49 -0.98
N ALA A 20 7.07 -9.23 -0.60
CA ALA A 20 6.37 -8.62 0.52
C ALA A 20 6.44 -7.09 0.44
N TYR A 21 5.28 -6.43 0.49
CA TYR A 21 5.24 -4.98 0.44
C TYR A 21 4.00 -4.44 1.16
N CYS A 22 4.06 -3.15 1.50
CA CYS A 22 2.89 -2.36 1.81
C CYS A 22 2.95 -1.02 1.07
N VAL A 23 1.85 -0.65 0.41
CA VAL A 23 1.67 0.66 -0.22
C VAL A 23 0.51 1.35 0.47
N THR A 24 0.73 2.61 0.88
CA THR A 24 -0.31 3.48 1.43
C THR A 24 -0.38 4.78 0.63
N LEU A 25 -1.57 5.12 0.15
CA LEU A 25 -1.87 6.36 -0.54
C LEU A 25 -2.79 7.19 0.34
N VAL A 26 -2.39 8.42 0.68
CA VAL A 26 -3.23 9.34 1.46
C VAL A 26 -3.27 10.73 0.82
N ARG A 27 -4.47 11.29 0.68
CA ARG A 27 -4.65 12.55 -0.03
C ARG A 27 -4.44 13.76 0.88
N GLY A 28 -3.83 14.81 0.33
CA GLY A 28 -3.85 16.16 0.92
C GLY A 28 -3.07 16.32 2.23
N VAL A 29 -2.27 15.34 2.63
CA VAL A 29 -1.32 15.44 3.74
C VAL A 29 0.09 15.66 3.19
N SER A 30 0.98 16.27 3.98
CA SER A 30 2.39 16.35 3.62
C SER A 30 3.12 15.04 3.94
N VAL A 31 4.24 14.79 3.25
CA VAL A 31 5.13 13.66 3.54
C VAL A 31 5.56 13.62 5.01
N GLN A 32 5.83 14.77 5.63
CA GLN A 32 6.18 14.86 7.05
C GLN A 32 5.00 14.48 7.96
N GLN A 33 3.79 14.93 7.65
CA GLN A 33 2.59 14.56 8.40
C GLN A 33 2.30 13.07 8.29
N PHE A 34 2.51 12.48 7.11
CA PHE A 34 2.39 11.04 6.90
C PHE A 34 3.38 10.26 7.77
N LEU A 35 4.69 10.54 7.68
CA LEU A 35 5.71 9.86 8.48
C LEU A 35 5.47 10.02 9.99
N GLN A 36 5.07 11.21 10.43
CA GLN A 36 4.71 11.45 11.83
C GLN A 36 3.48 10.64 12.26
N GLY A 37 2.45 10.53 11.42
CA GLY A 37 1.26 9.73 11.70
C GLY A 37 1.55 8.23 11.75
N MET A 38 2.49 7.76 10.92
CA MET A 38 3.05 6.41 10.98
C MET A 38 3.97 6.18 12.19
N ARG A 39 4.22 7.22 12.99
CA ARG A 39 5.11 7.22 14.15
C ARG A 39 6.56 6.86 13.79
N ALA A 40 6.97 7.25 12.58
CA ALA A 40 8.31 7.00 12.08
C ALA A 40 9.31 8.00 12.68
N GLU A 41 10.41 7.48 13.22
CA GLU A 41 11.58 8.27 13.59
C GLU A 41 12.30 8.66 12.29
N PRO A 42 12.49 9.97 11.99
CA PRO A 42 13.04 10.39 10.70
C PRO A 42 14.44 9.85 10.42
N GLU A 43 14.66 9.44 9.18
CA GLU A 43 15.94 8.96 8.66
C GLU A 43 16.40 9.81 7.46
N GLU A 44 17.59 9.51 6.94
CA GLU A 44 18.10 10.13 5.72
C GLU A 44 17.24 9.76 4.50
N SER A 45 16.98 10.75 3.64
CA SER A 45 16.21 10.51 2.42
C SER A 45 16.99 9.66 1.42
N ILE A 46 16.29 8.79 0.70
CA ILE A 46 16.89 7.78 -0.18
C ILE A 46 16.42 7.99 -1.63
N PRO A 47 17.33 8.14 -2.60
CA PRO A 47 16.97 8.29 -4.00
C PRO A 47 16.74 6.94 -4.70
N GLY A 48 15.55 6.77 -5.28
CA GLY A 48 15.16 5.63 -6.10
C GLY A 48 14.82 4.37 -5.31
N TYR A 49 14.03 3.51 -5.95
CA TYR A 49 13.55 2.26 -5.35
C TYR A 49 14.69 1.31 -4.96
N SER A 50 15.68 1.12 -5.83
CA SER A 50 16.78 0.17 -5.58
C SER A 50 17.57 0.50 -4.30
N ALA A 51 17.91 1.77 -4.08
CA ALA A 51 18.60 2.17 -2.86
C ALA A 51 17.70 2.08 -1.63
N PHE A 52 16.39 2.32 -1.80
CA PHE A 52 15.41 2.17 -0.74
C PHE A 52 15.29 0.70 -0.30
N GLU A 53 15.16 -0.22 -1.25
CA GLU A 53 15.10 -1.67 -1.01
C GLU A 53 16.38 -2.19 -0.33
N ASP A 54 17.55 -1.79 -0.81
CA ASP A 54 18.83 -2.13 -0.18
C ASP A 54 18.86 -1.69 1.29
N ARG A 55 18.44 -0.44 1.57
CA ARG A 55 18.40 0.08 2.93
C ARG A 55 17.38 -0.64 3.80
N THR A 56 16.24 -1.05 3.27
CA THR A 56 15.26 -1.85 4.02
C THR A 56 15.91 -3.13 4.56
N TRP A 57 16.71 -3.83 3.75
CA TRP A 57 17.39 -5.05 4.18
C TRP A 57 18.55 -4.80 5.15
N GLU A 58 19.27 -3.69 5.00
CA GLU A 58 20.27 -3.26 5.98
C GLU A 58 19.63 -3.01 7.35
N VAL A 59 18.55 -2.23 7.41
CA VAL A 59 17.79 -1.95 8.63
C VAL A 59 17.29 -3.25 9.27
N TRP A 60 16.77 -4.17 8.45
CA TRP A 60 16.34 -5.47 8.94
C TRP A 60 17.48 -6.23 9.63
N GLY A 61 18.68 -6.22 9.05
CA GLY A 61 19.88 -6.83 9.64
C GLY A 61 20.42 -6.10 10.87
N GLU A 62 20.42 -4.77 10.86
CA GLU A 62 20.90 -3.92 11.96
C GLU A 62 20.04 -4.07 13.22
N HIS A 63 18.74 -4.32 13.05
CA HIS A 63 17.76 -4.37 14.11
C HIS A 63 17.17 -5.76 14.35
N ASP A 64 17.79 -6.82 13.83
CA ASP A 64 17.32 -8.21 13.97
C ASP A 64 15.83 -8.41 13.58
N GLY A 65 15.34 -7.64 12.60
CA GLY A 65 13.95 -7.65 12.13
C GLY A 65 12.94 -6.92 13.02
N ASP A 66 13.39 -6.21 14.06
CA ASP A 66 12.50 -5.48 14.99
C ASP A 66 12.15 -4.06 14.53
N HIS A 67 12.62 -3.60 13.37
CA HIS A 67 12.33 -2.26 12.84
C HIS A 67 11.90 -2.32 11.37
N TYR A 68 10.98 -1.42 11.01
CA TYR A 68 10.47 -1.24 9.66
C TYR A 68 10.94 0.09 9.09
N LEU A 69 11.50 0.05 7.88
CA LEU A 69 11.78 1.26 7.09
C LEU A 69 10.56 1.58 6.23
N ILE A 70 10.03 2.79 6.38
CA ILE A 70 8.99 3.32 5.50
C ILE A 70 9.55 4.50 4.70
N GLY A 71 9.34 4.48 3.39
CA GLY A 71 9.65 5.57 2.48
C GLY A 71 8.38 6.31 2.07
N ALA A 72 8.47 7.63 1.89
CA ALA A 72 7.34 8.45 1.50
C ALA A 72 7.73 9.54 0.50
N THR A 73 6.88 9.75 -0.50
CA THR A 73 7.03 10.82 -1.50
C THR A 73 5.68 11.38 -1.93
N SER A 74 5.65 12.61 -2.44
CA SER A 74 4.43 13.21 -3.00
C SER A 74 4.22 12.75 -4.44
N VAL A 75 2.96 12.46 -4.79
CA VAL A 75 2.53 12.03 -6.12
C VAL A 75 1.21 12.70 -6.51
N PRO A 76 0.97 12.97 -7.80
CA PRO A 76 -0.31 13.50 -8.25
C PRO A 76 -1.40 12.42 -8.22
N GLY A 77 -2.64 12.82 -7.95
CA GLY A 77 -3.81 11.96 -8.07
C GLY A 77 -5.09 12.77 -8.24
N ASP A 78 -6.24 12.09 -8.09
CA ASP A 78 -7.54 12.72 -8.15
C ASP A 78 -7.74 13.68 -6.98
N GLU A 79 -8.34 14.82 -7.28
CA GLU A 79 -8.66 15.88 -6.30
C GLU A 79 -7.44 16.44 -5.55
N GLY A 80 -6.21 16.30 -6.06
CA GLY A 80 -5.02 16.99 -5.56
C GLY A 80 -3.77 16.13 -5.46
N GLU A 81 -2.82 16.56 -4.63
CA GLU A 81 -1.64 15.76 -4.29
C GLU A 81 -1.98 14.67 -3.27
N TRP A 82 -1.28 13.56 -3.41
CA TRP A 82 -1.29 12.41 -2.53
C TRP A 82 0.13 12.13 -2.02
N VAL A 83 0.24 11.46 -0.89
CA VAL A 83 1.50 10.85 -0.45
C VAL A 83 1.45 9.37 -0.78
N LEU A 84 2.49 8.89 -1.45
CA LEU A 84 2.82 7.48 -1.59
C LEU A 84 3.78 7.09 -0.47
N GLY A 85 3.27 6.31 0.49
CA GLY A 85 4.05 5.55 1.44
C GLY A 85 4.33 4.16 0.90
N LEU A 86 5.58 3.71 0.99
CA LEU A 86 6.06 2.43 0.50
C LEU A 86 6.90 1.74 1.59
N GLU A 87 6.64 0.46 1.76
CA GLU A 87 7.43 -0.45 2.59
C GLU A 87 7.78 -1.69 1.75
N VAL A 88 9.06 -2.04 1.69
CA VAL A 88 9.49 -3.39 1.30
C VAL A 88 9.51 -4.24 2.56
N ASN A 89 8.90 -5.42 2.52
CA ASN A 89 8.79 -6.33 3.65
C ASN A 89 8.18 -5.70 4.94
N GLY A 90 7.20 -4.82 4.78
CA GLY A 90 6.46 -4.17 5.87
C GLY A 90 4.96 -4.34 5.77
N PHE A 91 4.23 -3.93 6.82
CA PHE A 91 2.76 -4.01 6.90
C PHE A 91 2.13 -2.82 7.64
N LEU A 92 2.85 -1.71 7.89
CA LEU A 92 2.37 -0.63 8.77
C LEU A 92 1.09 0.00 8.23
N GLY A 93 0.93 0.05 6.89
CA GLY A 93 -0.30 0.47 6.22
C GLY A 93 -1.53 -0.40 6.54
N THR A 94 -1.38 -1.55 7.20
CA THR A 94 -2.50 -2.39 7.68
C THR A 94 -2.83 -2.16 9.15
N VAL A 95 -1.98 -1.44 9.88
CA VAL A 95 -2.12 -1.18 11.32
C VAL A 95 -3.13 -0.05 11.53
N ASN A 96 -4.35 -0.41 11.91
CA ASN A 96 -5.47 0.53 12.04
C ASN A 96 -5.17 1.75 12.93
N GLN A 97 -4.36 1.60 13.98
CA GLN A 97 -3.97 2.71 14.86
C GLN A 97 -3.08 3.75 14.18
N LEU A 98 -2.41 3.39 13.08
CA LEU A 98 -1.61 4.30 12.27
C LEU A 98 -2.44 4.90 11.14
N VAL A 99 -3.15 4.06 10.38
CA VAL A 99 -3.83 4.50 9.15
C VAL A 99 -5.17 5.18 9.36
N ALA A 100 -5.99 4.75 10.33
CA ALA A 100 -7.31 5.38 10.52
C ALA A 100 -7.18 6.87 10.87
N PRO A 101 -6.30 7.30 11.81
CA PRO A 101 -6.11 8.72 12.09
C PRO A 101 -5.63 9.54 10.89
N LEU A 102 -4.78 8.97 10.04
CA LEU A 102 -4.29 9.61 8.82
C LEU A 102 -5.36 9.84 7.76
N SER A 103 -6.48 9.11 7.85
CA SER A 103 -7.60 9.22 6.90
C SER A 103 -8.69 10.23 7.30
N HIS A 104 -8.57 10.89 8.47
CA HIS A 104 -9.54 11.91 8.88
C HIS A 104 -9.57 13.10 7.92
N ASP A 105 -10.78 13.57 7.58
CA ASP A 105 -11.02 14.66 6.63
C ASP A 105 -10.43 14.42 5.22
N THR A 106 -10.08 13.17 4.89
CA THR A 106 -9.44 12.82 3.62
C THR A 106 -9.75 11.38 3.18
N ARG A 107 -9.10 10.91 2.11
CA ARG A 107 -9.15 9.53 1.63
C ARG A 107 -7.81 8.86 1.81
N LEU A 108 -7.85 7.58 2.13
CA LEU A 108 -6.66 6.73 2.23
C LEU A 108 -6.96 5.36 1.64
N VAL A 109 -6.04 4.86 0.82
CA VAL A 109 -6.04 3.47 0.33
C VAL A 109 -4.74 2.83 0.77
N SER A 110 -4.80 1.63 1.32
CA SER A 110 -3.61 0.86 1.69
C SER A 110 -3.77 -0.58 1.24
N HIS A 111 -2.72 -1.14 0.68
CA HIS A 111 -2.69 -2.55 0.33
C HIS A 111 -1.34 -3.20 0.64
N PHE A 112 -1.41 -4.47 0.99
CA PHE A 112 -0.32 -5.25 1.54
C PHE A 112 -0.42 -6.68 1.03
N CYS A 113 0.73 -7.32 0.80
CA CYS A 113 0.85 -8.75 0.53
C CYS A 113 2.20 -9.25 1.05
N ASN A 114 2.29 -10.54 1.39
CA ASN A 114 3.55 -11.21 1.69
C ASN A 114 3.61 -12.66 1.18
N VAL A 115 4.82 -13.25 1.22
CA VAL A 115 5.10 -14.63 0.82
C VAL A 115 4.34 -15.71 1.62
N ASN A 116 3.76 -15.36 2.77
CA ASN A 116 2.96 -16.28 3.58
C ASN A 116 1.49 -16.33 3.14
N ALA A 117 1.15 -15.74 1.99
CA ALA A 117 -0.21 -15.61 1.48
C ALA A 117 -1.13 -14.86 2.47
N VAL A 118 -0.56 -13.85 3.15
CA VAL A 118 -1.34 -12.87 3.92
C VAL A 118 -1.35 -11.58 3.14
N ASP A 119 -2.55 -11.06 2.90
CA ASP A 119 -2.75 -9.81 2.19
C ASP A 119 -3.86 -8.98 2.81
N ARG A 120 -3.94 -7.72 2.40
CA ARG A 120 -4.99 -6.81 2.82
C ARG A 120 -5.16 -5.71 1.81
N PHE A 121 -6.40 -5.34 1.54
CA PHE A 121 -6.76 -4.08 0.91
C PHE A 121 -7.66 -3.31 1.86
N LEU A 122 -7.40 -2.01 2.02
CA LEU A 122 -8.10 -1.10 2.91
C LEU A 122 -8.44 0.19 2.15
N TRP A 123 -9.70 0.60 2.20
CA TRP A 123 -10.14 1.89 1.71
C TRP A 123 -10.85 2.66 2.82
N TYR A 124 -10.29 3.81 3.18
CA TYR A 124 -10.83 4.75 4.14
C TYR A 124 -11.30 6.03 3.46
N ASP A 125 -12.37 6.59 4.01
CA ASP A 125 -12.93 7.88 3.63
C ASP A 125 -13.42 8.57 4.91
N ASP A 126 -12.82 9.72 5.22
CA ASP A 126 -13.06 10.52 6.41
C ASP A 126 -12.99 9.72 7.72
N GLY A 127 -11.83 9.10 7.99
CA GLY A 127 -11.59 8.31 9.20
C GLY A 127 -12.35 6.97 9.26
N THR A 128 -13.24 6.71 8.31
CA THR A 128 -14.12 5.54 8.31
C THR A 128 -13.60 4.52 7.30
N LEU A 129 -13.31 3.31 7.76
CA LEU A 129 -13.05 2.17 6.88
C LEU A 129 -14.31 1.87 6.08
N ARG A 130 -14.28 2.04 4.76
CA ARG A 130 -15.40 1.81 3.85
C ARG A 130 -15.47 0.37 3.36
N THR A 131 -14.31 -0.15 2.94
CA THR A 131 -14.17 -1.51 2.44
C THR A 131 -12.81 -2.06 2.89
N SER A 132 -12.82 -3.32 3.30
CA SER A 132 -11.60 -4.10 3.52
C SER A 132 -11.81 -5.52 3.05
N PHE A 133 -10.80 -6.10 2.41
CA PHE A 133 -10.80 -7.49 1.99
C PHE A 133 -9.38 -8.02 1.88
N GLU A 134 -9.27 -9.33 1.73
CA GLU A 134 -8.03 -10.04 1.41
C GLU A 134 -8.03 -10.27 -0.11
N PRO A 135 -7.09 -9.70 -0.90
CA PRO A 135 -6.97 -9.99 -2.33
C PRO A 135 -7.03 -11.47 -2.71
N LEU A 136 -6.51 -12.38 -1.87
CA LEU A 136 -6.61 -13.84 -2.02
C LEU A 136 -8.03 -14.39 -1.80
N PHE A 137 -8.87 -13.67 -1.07
CA PHE A 137 -10.27 -14.01 -0.81
C PHE A 137 -11.17 -12.81 -1.16
N PRO A 138 -11.20 -12.36 -2.42
CA PRO A 138 -11.79 -11.07 -2.80
C PRO A 138 -13.34 -11.06 -2.67
N THR A 139 -13.95 -12.24 -2.51
CA THR A 139 -15.36 -12.42 -2.19
C THR A 139 -15.69 -12.21 -0.70
N GLN A 140 -14.69 -12.26 0.19
CA GLN A 140 -14.82 -12.05 1.63
C GLN A 140 -14.50 -10.59 2.00
N ARG A 141 -15.52 -9.74 1.99
CA ARG A 141 -15.38 -8.29 2.19
C ARG A 141 -16.03 -7.83 3.50
N ALA A 142 -15.38 -6.88 4.17
CA ALA A 142 -15.83 -6.30 5.42
C ALA A 142 -16.59 -4.95 5.21
N THR A 143 -17.40 -4.61 6.22
CA THR A 143 -18.39 -3.52 6.29
C THR A 143 -17.78 -2.12 6.43
N PRO A 144 -18.54 -1.01 6.23
CA PRO A 144 -20.00 -0.86 6.07
C PRO A 144 -20.55 -0.94 4.64
N ASP A 145 -19.74 -0.86 3.59
CA ASP A 145 -20.18 -1.05 2.21
C ASP A 145 -19.32 -2.13 1.52
N PRO A 146 -19.60 -3.42 1.79
CA PRO A 146 -18.79 -4.51 1.27
C PRO A 146 -18.92 -4.64 -0.26
N ASP A 147 -20.01 -4.17 -0.86
CA ASP A 147 -20.29 -4.38 -2.28
C ASP A 147 -20.02 -3.16 -3.17
N GLY A 148 -19.77 -1.98 -2.57
CA GLY A 148 -19.53 -0.73 -3.29
C GLY A 148 -18.36 -0.77 -4.28
N LEU A 149 -17.41 -1.70 -4.12
CA LEU A 149 -16.27 -1.86 -5.02
C LEU A 149 -16.36 -3.06 -5.96
N VAL A 150 -17.39 -3.91 -5.88
CA VAL A 150 -17.47 -5.20 -6.63
C VAL A 150 -17.27 -5.00 -8.13
N GLY A 151 -18.04 -4.11 -8.75
CA GLY A 151 -17.92 -3.86 -10.19
C GLY A 151 -16.54 -3.33 -10.57
N LEU A 152 -15.93 -2.51 -9.70
CA LEU A 152 -14.57 -2.00 -9.93
C LEU A 152 -13.52 -3.09 -9.78
N MET A 153 -13.68 -3.99 -8.79
CA MET A 153 -12.80 -5.12 -8.56
C MET A 153 -12.79 -6.06 -9.78
N GLU A 154 -13.95 -6.38 -10.34
CA GLU A 154 -14.06 -7.18 -11.58
C GLU A 154 -13.38 -6.48 -12.75
N GLU A 155 -13.61 -5.18 -12.93
CA GLU A 155 -13.02 -4.39 -14.01
C GLU A 155 -11.49 -4.35 -13.96
N VAL A 156 -10.90 -4.28 -12.77
CA VAL A 156 -9.43 -4.24 -12.63
C VAL A 156 -8.78 -5.61 -12.69
N GLY A 157 -9.55 -6.70 -12.56
CA GLY A 157 -9.09 -8.06 -12.79
C GLY A 157 -9.19 -9.03 -11.61
N PHE A 158 -9.91 -8.68 -10.52
CA PHE A 158 -10.22 -9.65 -9.48
C PHE A 158 -11.24 -10.68 -9.99
N ASP A 159 -10.95 -11.96 -9.77
CA ASP A 159 -11.89 -13.03 -10.04
C ASP A 159 -12.88 -13.20 -8.88
N LEU A 160 -14.14 -12.81 -9.10
CA LEU A 160 -15.21 -12.87 -8.11
C LEU A 160 -16.21 -14.01 -8.37
N ARG A 161 -15.90 -14.93 -9.30
CA ARG A 161 -16.79 -16.04 -9.65
C ARG A 161 -16.91 -17.01 -8.48
N GLU A 162 -18.11 -17.50 -8.19
CA GLU A 162 -18.31 -18.54 -7.17
C GLU A 162 -17.78 -19.90 -7.68
N GLY A 163 -16.99 -20.60 -6.87
CA GLY A 163 -16.46 -21.95 -7.17
C GLY A 163 -15.06 -22.19 -6.63
N ASP A 164 -14.47 -23.36 -6.90
CA ASP A 164 -13.11 -23.70 -6.44
C ASP A 164 -12.01 -23.33 -7.47
N GLU A 165 -12.39 -22.96 -8.70
CA GLU A 165 -11.47 -22.58 -9.78
C GLU A 165 -11.34 -21.06 -9.87
N HIS A 166 -10.54 -20.46 -8.99
CA HIS A 166 -10.21 -19.04 -9.03
C HIS A 166 -8.87 -18.78 -9.72
N ASP A 167 -8.82 -17.72 -10.53
CA ASP A 167 -7.56 -17.19 -11.04
C ASP A 167 -6.90 -16.29 -9.97
N PHE A 168 -5.86 -16.81 -9.33
CA PHE A 168 -5.04 -16.07 -8.37
C PHE A 168 -3.85 -15.38 -9.04
N SER A 169 -3.77 -15.38 -10.37
CA SER A 169 -2.73 -14.64 -11.08
C SER A 169 -2.99 -13.14 -11.00
N MET A 170 -1.92 -12.38 -10.90
CA MET A 170 -1.94 -10.92 -10.94
C MET A 170 -2.71 -10.22 -9.80
N LEU A 171 -2.92 -10.86 -8.64
CA LEU A 171 -3.63 -10.23 -7.51
C LEU A 171 -2.95 -8.96 -7.00
N THR A 172 -1.61 -8.96 -6.95
CA THR A 172 -0.82 -7.78 -6.58
C THR A 172 -1.08 -6.65 -7.58
N GLU A 173 -0.99 -6.94 -8.87
CA GLU A 173 -1.26 -5.99 -9.93
C GLU A 173 -2.70 -5.48 -9.91
N ALA A 174 -3.68 -6.34 -9.60
CA ALA A 174 -5.08 -5.96 -9.45
C ALA A 174 -5.30 -5.03 -8.25
N ALA A 175 -4.57 -5.22 -7.14
CA ALA A 175 -4.60 -4.31 -5.99
C ALA A 175 -4.05 -2.93 -6.36
N PHE A 176 -2.91 -2.86 -7.07
CA PHE A 176 -2.38 -1.58 -7.57
C PHE A 176 -3.35 -0.89 -8.54
N ALA A 177 -3.95 -1.65 -9.48
CA ALA A 177 -4.95 -1.11 -10.40
C ALA A 177 -6.19 -0.59 -9.67
N LEU A 178 -6.68 -1.31 -8.65
CA LEU A 178 -7.79 -0.85 -7.80
C LEU A 178 -7.43 0.45 -7.07
N ALA A 179 -6.22 0.54 -6.53
CA ALA A 179 -5.72 1.73 -5.87
C ALA A 179 -5.66 2.93 -6.83
N GLU A 180 -5.16 2.77 -8.06
CA GLU A 180 -5.19 3.83 -9.08
C GLU A 180 -6.63 4.26 -9.39
N ARG A 181 -7.55 3.31 -9.56
CA ARG A 181 -8.95 3.64 -9.88
C ARG A 181 -9.68 4.38 -8.77
N LEU A 182 -9.28 4.19 -7.51
CA LEU A 182 -9.87 4.86 -6.35
C LEU A 182 -9.26 6.24 -6.06
N THR A 183 -8.02 6.45 -6.47
CA THR A 183 -7.22 7.60 -6.03
C THR A 183 -6.73 8.49 -7.17
N GLY A 184 -6.79 8.02 -8.42
CA GLY A 184 -6.15 8.64 -9.58
C GLY A 184 -4.61 8.57 -9.55
N VAL A 185 -4.02 7.96 -8.51
CA VAL A 185 -2.56 7.86 -8.36
C VAL A 185 -2.05 6.68 -9.18
N ARG A 186 -1.32 6.99 -10.25
CA ARG A 186 -0.68 5.99 -11.10
C ARG A 186 0.76 5.75 -10.65
N VAL A 187 0.97 4.69 -9.87
CA VAL A 187 2.32 4.22 -9.52
C VAL A 187 2.94 3.50 -10.72
N THR A 188 4.15 3.92 -11.13
CA THR A 188 4.91 3.36 -12.26
C THR A 188 6.36 3.11 -11.86
N PRO A 189 7.14 2.36 -12.66
CA PRO A 189 8.59 2.27 -12.51
C PRO A 189 9.25 3.65 -12.35
N ASP A 190 8.97 4.57 -13.27
CA ASP A 190 9.53 5.93 -13.23
C ASP A 190 9.18 6.66 -11.92
N VAL A 191 7.96 6.52 -11.38
CA VAL A 191 7.59 7.12 -10.09
C VAL A 191 8.45 6.56 -8.95
N LEU A 192 8.77 5.27 -8.96
CA LEU A 192 9.54 4.63 -7.91
C LEU A 192 11.05 4.89 -8.06
N ASP A 193 11.55 4.85 -9.28
CA ASP A 193 12.98 4.96 -9.57
C ASP A 193 13.49 6.41 -9.57
N ASP A 194 12.66 7.37 -9.97
CA ASP A 194 13.02 8.80 -9.96
C ASP A 194 12.70 9.49 -8.63
N ALA A 195 11.93 8.86 -7.74
CA ALA A 195 11.59 9.43 -6.45
C ALA A 195 12.81 9.63 -5.54
N THR A 196 12.75 10.63 -4.68
CA THR A 196 13.55 10.67 -3.46
C THR A 196 12.62 10.48 -2.28
N PHE A 197 12.72 9.32 -1.63
CA PHE A 197 11.89 8.96 -0.50
C PHE A 197 12.40 9.67 0.75
N ALA A 198 11.56 10.46 1.40
CA ALA A 198 11.78 10.78 2.80
C ALA A 198 11.48 9.52 3.60
N THR A 199 12.36 9.14 4.53
CA THR A 199 12.26 7.86 5.21
C THR A 199 12.09 8.02 6.71
N GLY A 200 11.66 6.95 7.36
CA GLY A 200 11.77 6.83 8.80
C GLY A 200 11.64 5.39 9.28
N LEU A 201 12.09 5.17 10.52
CA LEU A 201 12.05 3.88 11.19
C LEU A 201 10.87 3.78 12.13
N VAL A 202 10.17 2.66 12.07
CA VAL A 202 9.10 2.32 13.01
C VAL A 202 9.49 1.03 13.74
N PRO A 203 9.70 1.07 15.06
CA PRO A 203 10.00 -0.15 15.81
C PRO A 203 8.78 -1.05 15.90
N TRP A 204 8.98 -2.37 15.91
CA TRP A 204 7.93 -3.39 16.09
C TRP A 204 7.09 -3.13 17.36
N SER A 205 7.70 -2.59 18.40
CA SER A 205 7.00 -2.24 19.64
C SER A 205 5.95 -1.14 19.45
N ALA A 206 6.11 -0.25 18.46
CA ALA A 206 5.16 0.83 18.16
C ALA A 206 3.90 0.34 17.44
N VAL A 207 3.94 -0.84 16.82
CA VAL A 207 2.80 -1.46 16.11
C VAL A 207 2.01 -2.46 16.96
N ARG A 208 2.53 -2.86 18.13
CA ARG A 208 1.74 -3.68 19.07
C ARG A 208 0.72 -2.79 19.77
N ASN A 209 -0.54 -3.23 19.77
CA ASN A 209 -1.60 -2.63 20.60
C ASN A 209 -1.11 -2.51 22.05
N SER A 210 -1.06 -1.28 22.56
CA SER A 210 -1.08 -0.99 24.00
C SER A 210 -2.38 -1.49 24.63
#